data_AF-A0A7S2ADS4-F1
#
_entry.id   AF-A0A7S2ADS4-F1
#
_cell.length_a   1.000
_cell.length_b   1.000
_cell.length_c   1.000
_cell.angle_alpha   90.00
_cell.angle_beta   90.00
_cell.angle_gamma   90.00
#
_symmetry.space_group_name_H-M   'P 1'
#
loop_
_entity.id
_entity.type
_entity.pdbx_description
1 polymer ?
#
loop_
_entity_poly.entity_id
_entity_poly.type
_entity_poly.pdbx_seq_one_letter_code
_entity_poly.pdbx_strand_id
1 'polypeptide(L)'
;WGELGMTYINSTLNAFDVNALSSLFHNVDDPRVRARAYLYIHDTVMVEPKSFLSQFRKIAKIIGEDEIRLPGTPNSNIYAFGHKVVRSYRTNFDVNFTKGEAVNLEWGHGKVKHIRDFAKRVTGTPGRQFRGMADPYHTKVPRHKYWYPDFHLYKFILMHKYGDIGGGGLK
;
A
#
# COMPACT_ATOMS: atom_id res chain seq x y z
N TRP A 1 9.94 24.09 -1.62
CA TRP A 1 10.14 22.65 -1.83
C TRP A 1 11.17 22.18 -0.82
N GLY A 2 10.95 21.05 -0.13
CA GLY A 2 12.03 20.42 0.64
C GLY A 2 13.08 19.86 -0.33
N GLU A 3 14.34 19.79 0.08
CA GLU A 3 15.50 19.44 -0.77
C GLU A 3 15.39 18.09 -1.51
N LEU A 4 14.44 17.21 -1.15
CA LEU A 4 14.35 15.84 -1.64
C LEU A 4 13.13 15.53 -2.54
N GLY A 5 12.29 16.51 -2.88
CA GLY A 5 11.08 16.24 -3.67
C GLY A 5 10.04 15.37 -2.93
N MET A 6 10.04 15.43 -1.61
CA MET A 6 9.11 14.71 -0.73
C MET A 6 8.07 15.67 -0.15
N THR A 7 6.83 15.18 -0.02
CA THR A 7 5.73 15.88 0.65
C THR A 7 5.32 15.09 1.88
N TYR A 8 5.39 15.70 3.05
CA TYR A 8 4.96 15.12 4.31
C TYR A 8 3.56 15.61 4.64
N ILE A 9 2.66 14.69 4.98
CA ILE A 9 1.30 14.99 5.42
C ILE A 9 1.14 14.39 6.80
N ASN A 10 0.87 15.24 7.79
CA ASN A 10 0.60 14.79 9.14
C ASN A 10 -0.85 14.29 9.22
N SER A 11 -1.05 13.13 9.83
CA SER A 11 -2.37 12.56 10.09
C SER A 11 -2.52 12.31 11.59
N THR A 12 -3.63 12.77 12.15
CA THR A 12 -4.05 12.42 13.52
C THR A 12 -4.93 11.17 13.55
N LEU A 13 -5.25 10.61 12.39
CA LEU A 13 -6.13 9.47 12.26
C LEU A 13 -5.41 8.17 12.65
N ASN A 14 -5.97 7.46 13.63
CA ASN A 14 -5.47 6.15 14.02
C ASN A 14 -6.12 5.06 13.16
N ALA A 15 -5.66 4.95 11.92
CA ALA A 15 -6.19 4.02 10.93
C ALA A 15 -5.14 3.05 10.37
N PHE A 16 -4.03 2.85 11.10
CA PHE A 16 -2.90 2.00 10.68
C PHE A 16 -2.53 2.28 9.21
N ASP A 17 -2.45 1.23 8.40
CA ASP A 17 -2.11 1.23 6.99
C ASP A 17 -2.98 2.20 6.18
N VAL A 18 -4.29 2.27 6.45
CA VAL A 18 -5.22 3.02 5.59
C VAL A 18 -5.29 4.52 5.91
N ASN A 19 -4.56 5.01 6.92
CA ASN A 19 -4.52 6.44 7.23
C ASN A 19 -3.97 7.28 6.06
N ALA A 20 -3.05 6.72 5.28
CA ALA A 20 -2.46 7.38 4.12
C ALA A 20 -3.48 7.54 2.98
N LEU A 21 -4.51 6.69 2.89
CA LEU A 21 -5.60 6.86 1.94
C LEU A 21 -6.50 8.03 2.34
N SER A 22 -6.83 8.17 3.63
CA SER A 22 -7.53 9.36 4.14
C SER A 22 -6.72 10.63 3.84
N SER A 23 -5.44 10.66 4.24
CA SER A 23 -4.56 11.80 3.97
C SER A 23 -4.43 12.12 2.48
N LEU A 24 -4.37 11.11 1.61
CA LEU A 24 -4.32 11.31 0.17
C LEU A 24 -5.59 11.98 -0.36
N PHE A 25 -6.78 11.55 0.07
CA PHE A 25 -8.03 12.17 -0.38
C PHE A 25 -8.13 13.65 -0.01
N HIS A 26 -7.80 13.99 1.24
CA HIS A 26 -7.85 15.38 1.72
C HIS A 26 -6.82 16.30 1.06
N ASN A 27 -5.78 15.74 0.44
CA ASN A 27 -4.69 16.50 -0.18
C ASN A 27 -4.56 16.25 -1.69
N VAL A 28 -5.48 15.53 -2.32
CA VAL A 28 -5.35 15.10 -3.73
C VAL A 28 -5.25 16.28 -4.71
N ASP A 29 -5.81 17.43 -4.32
CA ASP A 29 -5.78 18.68 -5.08
C ASP A 29 -4.57 19.58 -4.77
N ASP A 30 -3.78 19.27 -3.74
CA ASP A 30 -2.54 19.99 -3.43
C ASP A 30 -1.55 19.80 -4.59
N PRO A 31 -0.97 20.88 -5.16
CA PRO A 31 -0.03 20.78 -6.28
C PRO A 31 1.18 19.87 -6.04
N ARG A 32 1.53 19.60 -4.77
CA ARG A 32 2.66 18.74 -4.35
C ARG A 32 2.27 17.27 -4.21
N VAL A 33 0.99 16.95 -4.23
CA VAL A 33 0.42 15.59 -4.05
C VAL A 33 -0.33 15.15 -5.30
N ARG A 34 -0.89 16.10 -6.05
CA ARG A 34 -1.67 15.87 -7.27
C ARG A 34 -0.83 15.10 -8.30
N ALA A 35 -1.30 13.92 -8.67
CA ALA A 35 -0.69 13.06 -9.67
C ALA A 35 -1.77 12.36 -10.51
N ARG A 36 -1.43 11.93 -11.73
CA ARG A 36 -2.33 11.13 -12.58
C ARG A 36 -2.55 9.72 -12.01
N ALA A 37 -1.52 9.18 -11.37
CA ALA A 37 -1.47 7.84 -10.83
C ALA A 37 -0.68 7.83 -9.52
N TYR A 38 -1.07 6.93 -8.63
CA TYR A 38 -0.47 6.74 -7.32
C TYR A 38 0.04 5.31 -7.19
N LEU A 39 1.12 5.14 -6.44
CA LEU A 39 1.59 3.84 -5.96
C LEU A 39 1.52 3.88 -4.45
N TYR A 40 0.74 2.97 -3.90
CA TYR A 40 0.64 2.79 -2.46
C TYR A 40 1.52 1.60 -2.06
N ILE A 41 2.40 1.86 -1.10
CA ILE A 41 3.34 0.91 -0.50
C ILE A 41 3.20 1.03 1.01
N HIS A 42 3.20 -0.12 1.69
CA HIS A 42 3.04 -0.19 3.13
C HIS A 42 4.13 -1.07 3.77
N ASP A 43 4.33 -0.95 5.09
CA ASP A 43 5.37 -1.59 5.91
C ASP A 43 6.81 -1.50 5.36
N THR A 44 7.65 -2.41 5.82
CA THR A 44 9.04 -2.60 5.42
C THR A 44 9.14 -2.99 3.95
N VAL A 45 9.52 -2.03 3.12
CA VAL A 45 9.85 -2.24 1.71
C VAL A 45 11.25 -1.75 1.36
N MET A 46 11.86 -2.38 0.37
CA MET A 46 13.10 -1.93 -0.26
C MET A 46 12.88 -1.88 -1.77
N VAL A 47 12.96 -0.69 -2.34
CA VAL A 47 12.83 -0.48 -3.79
C VAL A 47 14.10 -0.89 -4.51
N GLU A 48 13.97 -1.39 -5.75
CA GLU A 48 15.13 -1.68 -6.59
C GLU A 48 15.75 -0.36 -7.10
N PRO A 49 16.96 0.03 -6.67
CA PRO A 49 17.47 1.39 -6.85
C PRO A 49 17.54 1.84 -8.32
N LYS A 50 17.83 0.91 -9.23
CA LYS A 50 18.04 1.23 -10.65
C LYS A 50 16.76 1.26 -11.48
N SER A 51 15.68 0.64 -11.01
CA SER A 51 14.53 0.33 -11.89
C SER A 51 13.16 0.62 -11.29
N PHE A 52 13.06 0.87 -9.99
CA PHE A 52 11.79 1.23 -9.35
C PHE A 52 11.10 2.41 -10.03
N LEU A 53 11.81 3.53 -10.20
CA LEU A 53 11.21 4.73 -10.76
C LEU A 53 10.83 4.57 -12.23
N SER A 54 11.68 3.91 -13.03
CA SER A 54 11.38 3.68 -14.45
C SER A 54 10.19 2.73 -14.61
N GLN A 55 10.07 1.74 -13.74
CA GLN A 55 8.93 0.84 -13.71
C GLN A 55 7.64 1.55 -13.30
N PHE A 56 7.66 2.34 -12.22
CA PHE A 56 6.47 3.10 -11.81
C PHE A 56 6.01 4.07 -12.91
N ARG A 57 6.95 4.73 -13.61
CA ARG A 57 6.62 5.58 -14.76
C ARG A 57 5.95 4.81 -15.90
N LYS A 58 6.34 3.56 -16.16
CA LYS A 58 5.65 2.70 -17.16
C LYS A 58 4.21 2.42 -16.73
N ILE A 59 4.00 2.06 -15.46
CA ILE A 59 2.66 1.83 -14.91
C ILE A 59 1.80 3.10 -15.00
N ALA A 60 2.32 4.24 -14.54
CA ALA A 60 1.61 5.51 -14.52
C ALA A 60 1.14 5.98 -15.91
N LYS A 61 1.87 5.62 -16.97
CA LYS A 61 1.50 5.91 -18.36
C LYS A 61 0.31 5.10 -18.85
N ILE A 62 0.20 3.83 -18.45
CA ILE A 62 -0.80 2.90 -18.98
C ILE A 62 -2.01 2.70 -18.08
N ILE A 63 -1.91 3.06 -16.80
CA ILE A 63 -3.03 2.94 -15.87
C ILE A 63 -4.13 3.95 -16.23
N GLY A 64 -5.37 3.46 -16.25
CA GLY A 64 -6.57 4.26 -16.42
C GLY A 64 -6.88 5.09 -15.17
N GLU A 65 -7.63 6.17 -15.34
CA GLU A 65 -7.95 7.10 -14.24
C GLU A 65 -8.80 6.45 -13.13
N ASP A 66 -9.69 5.53 -13.50
CA ASP A 66 -10.57 4.74 -12.63
C ASP A 66 -10.09 3.27 -12.49
N GLU A 67 -8.80 3.00 -12.76
CA GLU A 67 -8.22 1.65 -12.68
C GLU A 67 -7.39 1.47 -11.40
N ILE A 68 -7.44 0.27 -10.84
CA ILE A 68 -6.47 -0.22 -9.87
C ILE A 68 -5.73 -1.44 -10.42
N ARG A 69 -4.42 -1.49 -10.17
CA ARG A 69 -3.53 -2.62 -10.46
C ARG A 69 -3.01 -3.17 -9.15
N LEU A 70 -3.35 -4.43 -8.87
CA LEU A 70 -2.91 -5.11 -7.65
C LEU A 70 -2.45 -6.55 -7.94
N PRO A 71 -1.49 -7.07 -7.16
CA PRO A 71 -1.11 -8.46 -7.24
C PRO A 71 -2.23 -9.35 -6.74
N GLY A 72 -2.23 -10.61 -7.16
CA GLY A 72 -3.12 -11.62 -6.58
C GLY A 72 -3.02 -11.66 -5.05
N THR A 73 -4.09 -12.10 -4.39
CA THR A 73 -4.11 -12.24 -2.94
C THR A 73 -3.11 -13.33 -2.51
N PRO A 74 -2.35 -13.11 -1.41
CA PRO A 74 -2.27 -11.90 -0.58
C PRO A 74 -1.46 -10.77 -1.25
N ASN A 75 -2.04 -9.56 -1.29
CA ASN A 75 -1.44 -8.41 -1.99
C ASN A 75 -0.51 -7.53 -1.11
N SER A 76 -0.58 -7.68 0.22
CA SER A 76 0.20 -6.91 1.22
C SER A 76 0.06 -5.38 1.13
N ASN A 77 -1.12 -4.91 0.70
CA ASN A 77 -1.43 -3.49 0.50
C ASN A 77 -0.38 -2.81 -0.41
N ILE A 78 0.00 -3.46 -1.52
CA ILE A 78 0.87 -2.88 -2.55
C ILE A 78 0.09 -2.84 -3.87
N TYR A 79 -0.21 -1.63 -4.35
CA TYR A 79 -1.01 -1.45 -5.55
C TYR A 79 -0.81 -0.07 -6.17
N ALA A 80 -1.02 0.02 -7.48
CA ALA A 80 -1.07 1.29 -8.21
C ALA A 80 -2.51 1.61 -8.64
N PHE A 81 -2.90 2.88 -8.63
CA PHE A 81 -4.25 3.30 -9.02
C PHE A 81 -4.26 4.68 -9.69
N GLY A 82 -5.24 4.89 -10.55
CA GLY A 82 -5.51 6.18 -11.14
C GLY A 82 -6.13 7.17 -10.13
N HIS A 83 -5.96 8.45 -10.41
CA HIS A 83 -6.40 9.53 -9.51
C HIS A 83 -7.91 9.60 -9.29
N LYS A 84 -8.77 9.10 -10.20
CA LYS A 84 -10.22 9.11 -9.97
C LYS A 84 -10.64 8.07 -8.94
N VAL A 85 -9.85 7.00 -8.74
CA VAL A 85 -10.07 6.07 -7.62
C VAL A 85 -10.02 6.81 -6.27
N VAL A 86 -9.10 7.78 -6.13
CA VAL A 86 -9.00 8.64 -4.93
C VAL A 86 -10.30 9.39 -4.66
N ARG A 87 -10.83 10.05 -5.69
CA ARG A 87 -12.05 10.84 -5.56
C ARG A 87 -13.28 9.97 -5.33
N SER A 88 -13.29 8.76 -5.87
CA SER A 88 -14.40 7.81 -5.74
C SER A 88 -14.57 7.28 -4.33
N TYR A 89 -13.47 7.06 -3.58
CA TYR A 89 -13.59 6.56 -2.20
C TYR A 89 -13.96 7.63 -1.18
N ARG A 90 -13.83 8.92 -1.51
CA ARG A 90 -14.21 10.04 -0.64
C ARG A 90 -13.62 9.89 0.78
N THR A 91 -14.47 10.01 1.80
CA THR A 91 -14.12 9.87 3.22
C THR A 91 -14.22 8.44 3.73
N ASN A 92 -14.27 7.41 2.85
CA ASN A 92 -14.40 6.00 3.26
C ASN A 92 -13.33 5.57 4.27
N PHE A 93 -12.12 6.14 4.19
CA PHE A 93 -11.01 5.81 5.08
C PHE A 93 -10.86 6.79 6.26
N ASP A 94 -11.80 7.72 6.46
CA ASP A 94 -11.78 8.69 7.58
C ASP A 94 -12.36 8.08 8.86
N VAL A 95 -11.89 6.89 9.22
CA VAL A 95 -12.36 6.16 10.41
C VAL A 95 -11.18 5.62 11.20
N ASN A 96 -11.28 5.67 12.52
CA ASN A 96 -10.30 5.00 13.38
C ASN A 96 -10.54 3.49 13.34
N PHE A 97 -9.44 2.74 13.34
CA PHE A 97 -9.47 1.28 13.41
C PHE A 97 -8.79 0.80 14.69
N THR A 98 -9.30 -0.29 15.24
CA THR A 98 -8.49 -1.20 16.06
C THR A 98 -7.66 -2.10 15.15
N LYS A 99 -6.59 -2.70 15.68
CA LYS A 99 -5.73 -3.60 14.90
C LYS A 99 -6.52 -4.79 14.33
N GLY A 100 -7.46 -5.35 15.09
CA GLY A 100 -8.33 -6.44 14.62
C GLY A 100 -9.24 -6.03 13.47
N GLU A 101 -9.77 -4.80 13.49
CA GLU A 101 -10.59 -4.29 12.39
C GLU A 101 -9.75 -4.00 11.14
N ALA A 102 -8.51 -3.53 11.28
CA ALA A 102 -7.59 -3.34 10.17
C ALA A 102 -7.28 -4.69 9.48
N VAL A 103 -7.07 -5.76 10.25
CA VAL A 103 -6.90 -7.11 9.71
C VAL A 103 -8.13 -7.55 8.94
N ASN A 104 -9.33 -7.39 9.50
CA ASN A 104 -10.57 -7.76 8.81
C ASN A 104 -10.72 -7.05 7.46
N LEU A 105 -10.28 -5.78 7.36
CA LEU A 105 -10.30 -5.02 6.10
C LEU A 105 -9.44 -5.67 5.01
N GLU A 106 -8.28 -6.23 5.35
CA GLU A 106 -7.44 -6.95 4.39
C GLU A 106 -8.13 -8.20 3.82
N TRP A 107 -9.00 -8.83 4.62
CA TRP A 107 -9.83 -9.96 4.21
C TRP A 107 -11.12 -9.53 3.47
N GLY A 108 -11.32 -8.22 3.26
CA GLY A 108 -12.53 -7.67 2.64
C GLY A 108 -13.75 -7.63 3.56
N HIS A 109 -13.53 -7.72 4.87
CA HIS A 109 -14.55 -7.57 5.90
C HIS A 109 -14.37 -6.24 6.62
N GLY A 110 -15.41 -5.75 7.31
CA GLY A 110 -15.30 -4.60 8.20
C GLY A 110 -16.10 -3.38 7.75
N LYS A 111 -15.81 -2.25 8.40
CA LYS A 111 -16.65 -1.04 8.39
C LYS A 111 -16.51 -0.20 7.12
N VAL A 112 -15.45 -0.41 6.36
CA VAL A 112 -15.14 0.37 5.16
C VAL A 112 -14.95 -0.57 3.97
N LYS A 113 -15.20 -0.05 2.76
CA LYS A 113 -14.97 -0.82 1.54
C LYS A 113 -13.48 -0.90 1.24
N HIS A 114 -13.06 -1.99 0.58
CA HIS A 114 -11.69 -2.13 0.12
C HIS A 114 -11.45 -1.16 -1.05
N ILE A 115 -10.23 -0.62 -1.20
CA ILE A 115 -9.93 0.38 -2.24
C ILE A 115 -10.30 -0.07 -3.66
N ARG A 116 -10.18 -1.37 -3.94
CA ARG A 116 -10.56 -1.99 -5.22
C ARG A 116 -12.04 -1.78 -5.58
N ASP A 117 -12.90 -1.64 -4.58
CA ASP A 117 -14.36 -1.50 -4.76
C ASP A 117 -14.74 -0.11 -5.29
N PHE A 118 -13.79 0.83 -5.34
CA PHE A 118 -13.95 2.18 -5.88
C PHE A 118 -13.36 2.35 -7.29
N ALA A 119 -12.71 1.32 -7.82
CA ALA A 119 -12.21 1.30 -9.19
C ALA A 119 -13.27 0.73 -10.14
N LYS A 120 -13.38 1.30 -11.35
CA LYS A 120 -14.22 0.72 -12.42
C LYS A 120 -13.54 -0.46 -13.10
N ARG A 121 -12.21 -0.50 -13.06
CA ARG A 121 -11.40 -1.59 -13.62
C ARG A 121 -10.39 -2.08 -12.59
N VAL A 122 -10.39 -3.39 -12.37
CA VAL A 122 -9.39 -4.07 -11.56
C VAL A 122 -8.52 -4.92 -12.47
N THR A 123 -7.24 -4.61 -12.54
CA THR A 123 -6.26 -5.36 -13.33
C THR A 123 -5.37 -6.15 -12.37
N GLY A 124 -5.37 -7.47 -12.49
CA GLY A 124 -4.45 -8.33 -11.76
C GLY A 124 -3.02 -8.20 -12.30
N THR A 125 -2.04 -8.09 -11.41
CA THR A 125 -0.61 -8.19 -11.72
C THR A 125 -0.07 -9.54 -11.25
N PRO A 126 1.10 -10.00 -11.76
CA PRO A 126 1.77 -11.17 -11.21
C PRO A 126 1.89 -11.10 -9.68
N GLY A 127 1.65 -12.24 -9.03
CA GLY A 127 1.74 -12.35 -7.58
C GLY A 127 3.17 -12.15 -7.06
N ARG A 128 3.26 -11.92 -5.74
CA ARG A 128 4.54 -11.79 -5.06
C ARG A 128 5.35 -13.10 -5.12
N GLN A 129 6.67 -12.99 -5.25
CA GLN A 129 7.58 -14.14 -5.34
C GLN A 129 8.42 -14.24 -4.08
N PHE A 130 8.39 -15.37 -3.38
CA PHE A 130 9.25 -15.58 -2.22
C PHE A 130 10.73 -15.63 -2.65
N ARG A 131 11.59 -14.87 -1.98
CA ARG A 131 13.04 -14.73 -2.25
C ARG A 131 13.89 -15.00 -1.01
N GLY A 132 13.40 -15.85 -0.12
CA GLY A 132 14.08 -16.25 1.10
C GLY A 132 13.79 -15.32 2.29
N MET A 133 14.68 -15.38 3.28
CA MET A 133 14.56 -14.65 4.54
C MET A 133 15.62 -13.56 4.62
N ALA A 134 15.30 -12.41 5.22
CA ALA A 134 16.24 -11.31 5.41
C ALA A 134 15.88 -10.46 6.63
N ASP A 135 16.87 -9.81 7.24
CA ASP A 135 16.69 -8.95 8.40
C ASP A 135 17.15 -7.51 8.07
N PRO A 136 16.30 -6.72 7.39
CA PRO A 136 16.69 -5.39 6.92
C PRO A 136 16.95 -4.39 8.06
N TYR A 137 16.60 -4.74 9.29
CA TYR A 137 16.78 -3.89 10.47
C TYR A 137 17.86 -4.41 11.42
N HIS A 138 18.57 -5.49 11.07
CA HIS A 138 19.62 -6.09 11.92
C HIS A 138 19.13 -6.43 13.36
N THR A 139 17.88 -6.87 13.47
CA THR A 139 17.20 -7.22 14.73
C THR A 139 17.46 -8.66 15.22
N LYS A 140 18.21 -9.47 14.45
CA LYS A 140 18.34 -10.94 14.59
C LYS A 140 17.03 -11.70 14.38
N VAL A 141 15.99 -11.02 13.90
CA VAL A 141 14.67 -11.59 13.64
C VAL A 141 14.38 -11.48 12.13
N PRO A 142 14.67 -12.55 11.36
CA PRO A 142 14.50 -12.50 9.91
C PRO A 142 13.02 -12.46 9.51
N ARG A 143 12.76 -11.79 8.39
CA ARG A 143 11.46 -11.58 7.76
C ARG A 143 11.41 -12.28 6.41
N HIS A 144 10.23 -12.73 6.01
CA HIS A 144 10.01 -13.30 4.68
C HIS A 144 10.15 -12.20 3.63
N LYS A 145 11.10 -12.37 2.71
CA LYS A 145 11.38 -11.44 1.62
C LYS A 145 10.58 -11.83 0.39
N TYR A 146 9.65 -10.98 -0.03
CA TYR A 146 8.85 -11.17 -1.23
C TYR A 146 9.18 -10.12 -2.28
N TRP A 147 9.42 -10.56 -3.51
CA TRP A 147 9.63 -9.69 -4.67
C TRP A 147 8.33 -9.41 -5.41
N TYR A 148 8.09 -8.15 -5.73
CA TYR A 148 6.95 -7.67 -6.50
C TYR A 148 7.45 -7.24 -7.88
N PRO A 149 7.41 -8.13 -8.89
CA PRO A 149 8.03 -7.89 -10.19
C PRO A 149 7.44 -6.70 -10.92
N ASP A 150 6.15 -6.40 -10.75
CA ASP A 150 5.54 -5.28 -11.45
C ASP A 150 5.88 -3.92 -10.84
N PHE A 151 6.22 -3.88 -9.55
CA PHE A 151 6.55 -2.65 -8.84
C PHE A 151 8.05 -2.48 -8.59
N HIS A 152 8.86 -3.48 -8.95
CA HIS A 152 10.30 -3.49 -8.76
C HIS A 152 10.71 -3.17 -7.30
N LEU A 153 10.11 -3.89 -6.34
CA LEU A 153 10.38 -3.74 -4.91
C LEU A 153 10.33 -5.07 -4.17
N TYR A 154 10.99 -5.11 -3.02
CA TYR A 154 10.90 -6.18 -2.04
C TYR A 154 10.06 -5.74 -0.85
N LYS A 155 9.16 -6.60 -0.37
CA LYS A 155 8.44 -6.48 0.90
C LYS A 155 9.01 -7.48 1.88
N PHE A 156 9.14 -7.08 3.14
CA PHE A 156 9.63 -7.93 4.22
C PHE A 156 8.52 -8.12 5.25
N ILE A 157 8.07 -9.37 5.45
CA ILE A 157 6.92 -9.70 6.30
C ILE A 157 7.37 -10.54 7.50
N LEU A 158 6.99 -10.12 8.70
CA LEU A 158 7.35 -10.78 9.94
C LEU A 158 6.31 -11.86 10.32
N MET A 159 6.24 -12.95 9.57
CA MET A 159 5.25 -14.00 9.82
C MET A 159 5.35 -14.59 11.25
N HIS A 160 4.19 -14.80 11.87
CA HIS A 160 4.01 -15.60 13.11
C HIS A 160 4.83 -15.13 14.33
N LYS A 161 5.12 -13.82 14.45
CA LYS A 161 5.77 -13.22 15.63
C LYS A 161 5.02 -11.96 16.11
N TYR A 162 5.37 -11.46 17.29
CA TYR A 162 4.82 -10.21 17.87
C TYR A 162 4.83 -9.09 16.83
N GLY A 163 3.65 -8.58 16.48
CA GLY A 163 3.48 -7.53 15.47
C GLY A 163 2.70 -7.98 14.24
N ASP A 164 2.69 -9.27 13.90
CA ASP A 164 1.93 -9.84 12.78
C ASP A 164 0.75 -10.69 13.30
N ILE A 165 -0.23 -10.97 12.45
CA ILE A 165 -1.47 -11.68 12.82
C ILE A 165 -1.10 -12.99 13.53
N GLY A 166 -1.41 -13.07 14.83
CA GLY A 166 -1.11 -14.22 15.71
C GLY A 166 -0.14 -13.95 16.88
N GLY A 167 0.55 -12.81 16.93
CA GLY A 167 1.52 -12.53 18.00
C GLY A 167 0.94 -11.98 19.32
N GLY A 168 -0.34 -11.65 19.39
CA GLY A 168 -0.90 -10.99 20.58
C GLY A 168 -2.42 -10.92 20.66
N GLY A 169 -3.13 -11.79 19.96
CA GLY A 169 -4.59 -11.71 19.88
C GLY A 169 -5.17 -12.98 19.31
N LEU A 170 -5.28 -13.98 20.17
CA LEU A 170 -6.22 -15.10 20.24
C LEU A 170 -5.52 -16.16 21.11
N LYS A 171 -5.82 -16.11 22.41
CA LYS A 171 -5.83 -17.31 23.24
C LYS A 171 -7.12 -18.06 22.94
#